data_AF-A0A8C4WXX5-F1
#
_entry.id   AF-A0A8C4WXX5-F1
#
_cell.length_a   1.000
_cell.length_b   1.000
_cell.length_c   1.000
_cell.angle_alpha   90.00
_cell.angle_beta   90.00
_cell.angle_gamma   90.00
#
_symmetry.space_group_name_H-M   'P 1'
#
loop_
_entity.id
_entity.type
_entity.pdbx_description
1 polymer ?
#
loop_
_entity_poly.entity_id
_entity_poly.type
_entity_poly.pdbx_seq_one_letter_code
_entity_poly.pdbx_strand_id
1 'polypeptide(L)'
;MLPISTLEQFKTDFCMFGRINGDRRPITPSSPLSLLQDVGTCYFAVAVARSSSSFGFDGLKGKRSCHTGMGKSTGWNLPIGALLESGTLTWEGPSVEPIQQAVSRFFKESCVPGAKDIPGLSVVTKKKLCQLCKGQGENFCIKNTHEPYYGYHGAFSCLKDNVGEVAFVKHITVKEETTGRSFINFIQLFVIMLHHRRHDAFTLL
;
A
#
# COMPACT_ATOMS: atom_id res chain seq x y z
N MET A 1 -9.23 -6.38 20.79
CA MET A 1 -8.64 -5.01 20.77
C MET A 1 -7.13 -5.14 20.66
N LEU A 2 -6.51 -4.70 19.57
CA LEU A 2 -5.08 -4.39 19.63
C LEU A 2 -4.91 -3.22 20.60
N PRO A 3 -3.92 -3.26 21.50
CA PRO A 3 -3.65 -2.12 22.35
C PRO A 3 -3.32 -0.93 21.45
N ILE A 4 -3.92 0.22 21.78
CA ILE A 4 -3.77 1.51 21.07
C ILE A 4 -2.28 1.85 20.88
N SER A 5 -1.39 1.36 21.75
CA SER A 5 0.07 1.51 21.64
C SER A 5 0.71 0.87 20.40
N THR A 6 0.14 -0.20 19.83
CA THR A 6 0.70 -0.83 18.62
C THR A 6 0.39 -0.02 17.35
N LEU A 7 -0.73 0.73 17.34
CA LEU A 7 -1.10 1.66 16.27
C LEU A 7 -0.33 2.99 16.37
N GLU A 8 -0.04 3.46 17.58
CA GLU A 8 0.78 4.65 17.80
C GLU A 8 2.22 4.47 17.30
N GLN A 9 2.77 3.25 17.34
CA GLN A 9 4.11 2.99 16.79
C GLN A 9 4.16 3.07 15.25
N PHE A 10 3.03 2.94 14.56
CA PHE A 10 2.94 3.16 13.11
C PHE A 10 2.76 4.64 12.73
N LYS A 11 2.30 5.49 13.66
CA LYS A 11 2.01 6.92 13.38
C LYS A 11 3.25 7.81 13.39
N THR A 12 4.31 7.47 14.12
CA THR A 12 5.41 8.40 14.40
C THR A 12 6.53 8.44 13.35
N ASP A 13 6.59 7.47 12.42
CA ASP A 13 7.79 7.27 11.59
C ASP A 13 7.68 7.67 10.11
N PHE A 14 6.51 8.08 9.61
CA PHE A 14 6.28 8.07 8.15
C PHE A 14 6.22 9.40 7.39
N CYS A 15 6.18 10.58 8.04
CA CYS A 15 6.51 11.88 7.40
C CYS A 15 6.31 13.13 8.28
N MET A 16 5.70 13.05 9.47
CA MET A 16 5.22 14.26 10.16
C MET A 16 6.24 14.95 11.08
N PHE A 17 7.43 14.39 11.26
CA PHE A 17 8.50 15.03 12.03
C PHE A 17 9.77 15.16 11.17
N GLY A 18 9.94 16.32 10.52
CA GLY A 18 11.25 16.73 10.04
C GLY A 18 12.17 17.02 11.24
N ARG A 19 13.44 16.62 11.16
CA ARG A 19 14.48 17.07 12.11
C ARG A 19 14.98 18.43 11.64
N ILE A 20 14.65 19.49 12.37
CA ILE A 20 15.37 20.76 12.27
C ILE A 20 16.27 20.82 13.50
N ASN A 21 17.59 20.81 13.32
CA ASN A 21 18.58 20.89 14.40
C ASN A 21 18.39 19.86 15.53
N GLY A 22 18.06 18.61 15.20
CA GLY A 22 17.95 17.53 16.18
C GLY A 22 16.66 17.49 17.01
N ASP A 23 15.73 18.43 16.78
CA ASP A 23 14.49 18.53 17.56
C ASP A 23 13.24 18.17 16.74
N ARG A 24 12.29 17.45 17.35
CA ARG A 24 11.05 17.00 16.68
C ARG A 24 9.98 18.08 16.82
N ARG A 25 9.64 18.79 15.74
CA ARG A 25 8.55 19.78 15.74
C ARG A 25 7.45 19.48 14.71
N PRO A 26 6.18 19.82 15.00
CA PRO A 26 5.10 19.82 14.01
C PRO A 26 5.34 20.89 12.94
N ILE A 27 5.25 20.52 11.66
CA ILE A 27 5.35 21.48 10.54
C ILE A 27 3.92 21.98 10.21
N THR A 28 3.64 23.27 10.44
CA THR A 28 2.44 23.94 9.91
C THR A 28 2.76 24.53 8.53
N PRO A 29 2.03 24.21 7.44
CA PRO A 29 2.38 24.68 6.10
C PRO A 29 2.01 26.15 5.87
N SER A 30 2.93 26.93 5.30
CA SER A 30 2.65 28.24 4.71
C SER A 30 2.59 28.24 3.18
N SER A 31 3.00 27.15 2.50
CA SER A 31 2.85 26.98 1.05
C SER A 31 3.13 25.53 0.59
N PRO A 32 2.45 25.01 -0.45
CA PRO A 32 2.70 23.67 -1.02
C PRO A 32 4.06 23.51 -1.72
N LEU A 33 4.65 24.59 -2.23
CA LEU A 33 5.81 24.51 -3.13
C LEU A 33 7.16 24.43 -2.40
N SER A 34 7.25 24.95 -1.18
CA SER A 34 8.48 24.96 -0.37
C SER A 34 8.74 23.64 0.38
N LEU A 35 7.76 22.71 0.38
CA LEU A 35 7.85 21.40 1.03
C LEU A 35 8.75 20.39 0.30
N LEU A 36 9.14 20.65 -0.95
CA LEU A 36 9.83 19.66 -1.77
C LEU A 36 11.36 19.69 -1.65
N GLN A 37 11.94 20.72 -1.04
CA GLN A 37 13.39 20.94 -1.11
C GLN A 37 14.17 20.78 0.19
N ASP A 38 13.54 20.70 1.37
CA ASP A 38 14.31 20.80 2.63
C ASP A 38 13.99 19.75 3.71
N VAL A 39 13.52 18.56 3.32
CA VAL A 39 13.42 17.42 4.25
C VAL A 39 13.87 16.15 3.54
N GLY A 40 15.02 15.60 3.94
CA GLY A 40 15.63 14.43 3.30
C GLY A 40 14.65 13.27 3.04
N THR A 41 14.39 12.99 1.76
CA THR A 41 13.74 11.77 1.23
C THR A 41 12.38 11.38 1.83
N CYS A 42 11.49 12.34 2.14
CA CYS A 42 10.09 12.04 2.40
C CYS A 42 9.43 11.40 1.16
N TYR A 43 8.80 10.24 1.32
CA TYR A 43 8.03 9.61 0.25
C TYR A 43 6.63 9.20 0.68
N PHE A 44 5.65 9.48 -0.17
CA PHE A 44 4.25 9.12 0.04
C PHE A 44 3.95 7.70 -0.43
N ALA A 45 3.09 7.01 0.34
CA ALA A 45 2.42 5.81 -0.12
C ALA A 45 1.28 6.20 -1.08
N VAL A 46 1.14 5.47 -2.17
CA VAL A 46 0.06 5.66 -3.14
C VAL A 46 -0.59 4.34 -3.50
N ALA A 47 -1.90 4.35 -3.69
CA ALA A 47 -2.59 3.32 -4.45
C ALA A 47 -2.65 3.76 -5.92
N VAL A 48 -2.15 2.92 -6.81
CA VAL A 48 -2.12 3.17 -8.25
C VAL A 48 -3.16 2.26 -8.90
N ALA A 49 -4.07 2.85 -9.66
CA ALA A 49 -4.99 2.14 -10.53
C ALA A 49 -4.78 2.59 -11.98
N ARG A 50 -5.43 1.94 -12.93
CA ARG A 50 -5.46 2.42 -14.32
C ARG A 50 -6.46 3.57 -14.45
N SER A 51 -6.22 4.49 -15.37
CA SER A 51 -7.13 5.61 -15.64
C SER A 51 -8.47 5.16 -16.23
N SER A 52 -8.51 3.99 -16.86
CA SER A 52 -9.75 3.36 -17.33
C SER A 52 -10.59 2.75 -16.20
N SER A 53 -10.05 2.68 -14.97
CA SER A 53 -10.81 2.23 -13.81
C SER A 53 -11.82 3.30 -13.38
N SER A 54 -13.04 2.87 -13.08
CA SER A 54 -14.12 3.76 -12.62
C SER A 54 -14.31 3.76 -11.10
N PHE A 55 -13.27 3.39 -10.33
CA PHE A 55 -13.35 3.26 -8.87
C PHE A 55 -12.36 4.19 -8.16
N GLY A 56 -12.79 4.77 -7.04
CA GLY A 56 -11.94 5.47 -6.09
C GLY A 56 -11.31 4.53 -5.05
N PHE A 57 -10.59 5.09 -4.09
CA PHE A 57 -10.00 4.33 -2.98
C PHE A 57 -11.04 3.54 -2.17
N ASP A 58 -12.24 4.09 -1.95
CA ASP A 58 -13.32 3.38 -1.26
C ASP A 58 -13.97 2.26 -2.09
N GLY A 59 -13.73 2.26 -3.41
CA GLY A 59 -14.22 1.25 -4.35
C GLY A 59 -13.32 0.01 -4.48
N LEU A 60 -12.34 -0.13 -3.60
CA LEU A 60 -11.33 -1.21 -3.63
C LEU A 60 -11.85 -2.57 -3.19
N LYS A 61 -13.00 -2.63 -2.52
CA LYS A 61 -13.63 -3.90 -2.13
C LYS A 61 -13.90 -4.76 -3.36
N GLY A 62 -13.52 -6.03 -3.28
CA GLY A 62 -13.67 -7.01 -4.36
C GLY A 62 -12.73 -6.83 -5.56
N LYS A 63 -11.76 -5.90 -5.50
CA LYS A 63 -10.74 -5.74 -6.54
C LYS A 63 -9.59 -6.72 -6.36
N ARG A 64 -8.79 -6.88 -7.42
CA ARG A 64 -7.51 -7.61 -7.41
C ARG A 64 -6.37 -6.68 -7.01
N SER A 65 -5.55 -7.05 -6.03
CA SER A 65 -4.53 -6.13 -5.47
C SER A 65 -3.08 -6.65 -5.56
N CYS A 66 -2.16 -5.73 -5.80
CA CYS A 66 -0.72 -5.98 -5.85
C CYS A 66 -0.03 -5.26 -4.69
N HIS A 67 0.68 -6.01 -3.84
CA HIS A 67 1.37 -5.49 -2.67
C HIS A 67 2.87 -5.72 -2.75
N THR A 68 3.67 -4.79 -2.25
CA THR A 68 5.15 -4.91 -2.30
C THR A 68 5.69 -6.05 -1.43
N GLY A 69 4.90 -6.51 -0.46
CA GLY A 69 5.23 -7.60 0.44
C GLY A 69 4.60 -7.46 1.81
N MET A 70 4.37 -8.61 2.45
CA MET A 70 3.79 -8.72 3.78
C MET A 70 4.55 -7.87 4.81
N GLY A 71 3.85 -6.92 5.44
CA GLY A 71 4.36 -6.06 6.53
C GLY A 71 5.20 -4.87 6.06
N LYS A 72 5.34 -4.64 4.75
CA LYS A 72 6.02 -3.45 4.23
C LYS A 72 5.13 -2.22 4.41
N SER A 73 5.71 -1.09 4.77
CA SER A 73 4.93 0.09 5.20
C SER A 73 3.98 0.61 4.12
N THR A 74 4.49 0.96 2.95
CA THR A 74 3.74 1.55 1.83
C THR A 74 2.89 0.54 1.07
N GLY A 75 3.33 -0.72 0.99
CA GLY A 75 2.62 -1.77 0.27
C GLY A 75 1.66 -2.60 1.11
N TRP A 76 1.66 -2.45 2.43
CA TRP A 76 0.81 -3.23 3.33
C TRP A 76 0.27 -2.40 4.50
N ASN A 77 1.13 -1.89 5.39
CA ASN A 77 0.66 -1.30 6.67
C ASN A 77 -0.19 -0.04 6.45
N LEU A 78 0.30 0.91 5.65
CA LEU A 78 -0.39 2.17 5.34
C LEU A 78 -1.70 1.96 4.57
N PRO A 79 -1.74 1.21 3.44
CA PRO A 79 -3.00 1.01 2.72
C PRO A 79 -4.06 0.28 3.56
N ILE A 80 -3.66 -0.72 4.35
CA ILE A 80 -4.62 -1.43 5.21
C ILE A 80 -5.08 -0.55 6.37
N GLY A 81 -4.17 0.22 6.97
CA GLY A 81 -4.52 1.21 7.99
C GLY A 81 -5.54 2.22 7.46
N ALA A 82 -5.34 2.73 6.25
CA ALA A 82 -6.24 3.70 5.64
C ALA A 82 -7.61 3.10 5.31
N LEU A 83 -7.66 1.84 4.85
CA LEU A 83 -8.91 1.13 4.61
C LEU A 83 -9.69 0.84 5.91
N LEU A 84 -8.99 0.59 7.02
CA LEU A 84 -9.60 0.43 8.34
C LEU A 84 -10.12 1.78 8.86
N GLU A 85 -9.33 2.85 8.73
CA GLU A 85 -9.68 4.20 9.18
C GLU A 85 -10.88 4.77 8.41
N SER A 86 -10.98 4.50 7.10
CA SER A 86 -12.14 4.89 6.29
C SER A 86 -13.39 4.06 6.56
N GLY A 87 -13.28 2.95 7.28
CA GLY A 87 -14.37 1.99 7.52
C GLY A 87 -14.71 1.09 6.33
N THR A 88 -13.95 1.18 5.23
CA THR A 88 -14.17 0.37 4.02
C THR A 88 -13.76 -1.10 4.24
N LEU A 89 -12.69 -1.32 5.02
CA LEU A 89 -12.28 -2.63 5.52
C LEU A 89 -12.75 -2.80 6.97
N THR A 90 -13.47 -3.88 7.26
CA THR A 90 -13.85 -4.25 8.62
C THR A 90 -12.93 -5.36 9.15
N TRP A 91 -12.40 -5.17 10.36
CA TRP A 91 -11.60 -6.17 11.08
C TRP A 91 -11.99 -6.20 12.55
N GLU A 92 -12.39 -7.36 13.05
CA GLU A 92 -12.84 -7.55 14.44
C GLU A 92 -11.68 -7.55 15.45
N GLY A 93 -10.44 -7.52 14.94
CA GLY A 93 -9.23 -7.47 15.73
C GLY A 93 -8.59 -8.85 15.95
N PRO A 94 -7.38 -8.86 16.50
CA PRO A 94 -6.49 -10.03 16.54
C PRO A 94 -6.99 -11.14 17.47
N SER A 95 -7.90 -10.83 18.41
CA SER A 95 -8.52 -11.81 19.31
C SER A 95 -9.54 -12.69 18.59
N VAL A 96 -10.06 -12.23 17.45
CA VAL A 96 -11.04 -12.97 16.63
C VAL A 96 -10.36 -13.55 15.41
N GLU A 97 -9.56 -12.74 14.70
CA GLU A 97 -8.89 -13.18 13.48
C GLU A 97 -7.62 -12.37 13.17
N PRO A 98 -6.67 -12.94 12.42
CA PRO A 98 -5.55 -12.18 11.90
C PRO A 98 -6.00 -11.16 10.84
N ILE A 99 -5.37 -9.98 10.79
CA ILE A 99 -5.69 -8.93 9.80
C ILE A 99 -5.62 -9.44 8.35
N GLN A 100 -4.74 -10.39 8.07
CA GLN A 100 -4.58 -11.05 6.78
C GLN A 100 -5.88 -11.74 6.31
N GLN A 101 -6.68 -12.26 7.25
CA GLN A 101 -7.97 -12.87 6.96
C GLN A 101 -9.04 -11.82 6.62
N ALA A 102 -9.05 -10.68 7.31
CA ALA A 102 -9.92 -9.56 6.93
C ALA A 102 -9.59 -9.04 5.52
N VAL A 103 -8.29 -8.85 5.23
CA VAL A 103 -7.80 -8.41 3.90
C VAL A 103 -8.14 -9.44 2.82
N SER A 104 -8.00 -10.74 3.10
CA SER A 104 -8.34 -11.78 2.13
C SER A 104 -9.83 -11.87 1.81
N ARG A 105 -10.72 -11.43 2.72
CA ARG A 105 -12.15 -11.28 2.43
C ARG A 105 -12.46 -10.00 1.67
N PHE A 106 -11.68 -8.94 1.90
CA PHE A 106 -11.88 -7.63 1.29
C PHE A 106 -11.52 -7.60 -0.19
N PHE A 107 -10.34 -8.09 -0.56
CA PHE A 107 -9.94 -8.22 -1.96
C PHE A 107 -10.43 -9.54 -2.55
N LYS A 108 -10.67 -9.55 -3.87
CA LYS A 108 -11.04 -10.78 -4.57
C LYS A 108 -9.88 -11.76 -4.53
N GLU A 109 -8.71 -11.31 -4.98
CA GLU A 109 -7.44 -12.04 -5.08
C GLU A 109 -6.30 -11.03 -4.92
N SER A 110 -5.15 -11.47 -4.39
CA SER A 110 -4.01 -10.58 -4.19
C SER A 110 -2.69 -11.25 -4.57
N CYS A 111 -1.66 -10.44 -4.80
CA CYS A 111 -0.27 -10.87 -4.63
C CYS A 111 0.34 -10.14 -3.43
N VAL A 112 0.62 -10.91 -2.38
CA VAL A 112 1.23 -10.45 -1.13
C VAL A 112 2.45 -11.33 -0.83
N PRO A 113 3.63 -11.02 -1.41
CA PRO A 113 4.85 -11.78 -1.17
C PRO A 113 5.14 -11.96 0.32
N GLY A 114 5.36 -13.22 0.73
CA GLY A 114 5.54 -13.65 2.12
C GLY A 114 4.27 -14.13 2.82
N ALA A 115 3.09 -14.02 2.20
CA ALA A 115 1.85 -14.46 2.83
C ALA A 115 1.72 -15.99 2.97
N LYS A 116 2.37 -16.76 2.08
CA LYS A 116 2.35 -18.23 2.15
C LYS A 116 3.03 -18.79 3.42
N ASP A 117 4.02 -18.07 3.94
CA ASP A 117 4.88 -18.53 5.03
C ASP A 117 4.36 -18.09 6.41
N ILE A 118 3.19 -17.43 6.49
CA ILE A 118 2.63 -16.96 7.76
C ILE A 118 2.18 -18.14 8.63
N PRO A 119 2.71 -18.32 9.85
CA PRO A 119 2.26 -19.37 10.75
C PRO A 119 0.82 -19.16 11.19
N GLY A 120 0.05 -20.25 11.35
CA GLY A 120 -1.32 -20.20 11.87
C GLY A 120 -2.38 -19.62 10.92
N LEU A 121 -2.01 -19.11 9.74
CA LEU A 121 -2.96 -18.61 8.76
C LEU A 121 -3.59 -19.75 7.95
N SER A 122 -4.90 -19.70 7.73
CA SER A 122 -5.62 -20.75 7.01
C SER A 122 -5.12 -20.92 5.57
N VAL A 123 -5.16 -22.16 5.07
CA VAL A 123 -4.74 -22.49 3.69
C VAL A 123 -5.52 -21.68 2.65
N VAL A 124 -6.82 -21.47 2.88
CA VAL A 124 -7.69 -20.66 2.00
C VAL A 124 -7.23 -19.21 1.97
N THR A 125 -6.94 -18.62 3.13
CA THR A 125 -6.45 -17.24 3.21
C THR A 125 -5.09 -17.09 2.54
N LYS A 126 -4.14 -18.00 2.80
CA LYS A 126 -2.83 -18.03 2.13
C LYS A 126 -2.98 -18.10 0.61
N LYS A 127 -3.87 -18.98 0.12
CA LYS A 127 -4.15 -19.11 -1.31
C LYS A 127 -4.64 -17.80 -1.90
N LYS A 128 -5.66 -17.16 -1.32
CA LYS A 128 -6.21 -15.87 -1.83
C LYS A 128 -5.17 -14.75 -1.84
N LEU A 129 -4.33 -14.65 -0.81
CA LEU A 129 -3.31 -13.60 -0.69
C LEU A 129 -2.12 -13.78 -1.64
N CYS A 130 -1.85 -15.01 -2.09
CA CYS A 130 -0.77 -15.31 -3.03
C CYS A 130 -1.26 -15.57 -4.46
N GLN A 131 -2.58 -15.57 -4.70
CA GLN A 131 -3.19 -16.08 -5.94
C GLN A 131 -2.70 -15.38 -7.21
N LEU A 132 -2.34 -14.09 -7.11
CA LEU A 132 -1.88 -13.28 -8.23
C LEU A 132 -0.36 -13.25 -8.38
N CYS A 133 0.40 -13.89 -7.49
CA CYS A 133 1.85 -13.88 -7.57
C CYS A 133 2.38 -14.70 -8.74
N LYS A 134 3.53 -14.31 -9.29
CA LYS A 134 4.05 -14.81 -10.57
C LYS A 134 5.11 -15.90 -10.41
N GLY A 135 5.76 -15.99 -9.24
CA GLY A 135 6.78 -16.99 -8.97
C GLY A 135 6.25 -18.43 -9.12
N GLN A 136 7.16 -19.39 -9.21
CA GLN A 136 6.81 -20.81 -9.38
C GLN A 136 7.59 -21.67 -8.40
N GLY A 137 7.04 -22.84 -8.04
CA GLY A 137 7.65 -23.77 -7.09
C GLY A 137 8.02 -23.07 -5.77
N GLU A 138 9.28 -23.19 -5.37
CA GLU A 138 9.80 -22.56 -4.14
C GLU A 138 9.76 -21.03 -4.20
N ASN A 139 9.84 -20.45 -5.41
CA ASN A 139 9.82 -19.00 -5.64
C ASN A 139 8.42 -18.38 -5.65
N PHE A 140 7.36 -19.19 -5.63
CA PHE A 140 5.99 -18.67 -5.60
C PHE A 140 5.71 -17.91 -4.30
N CYS A 141 5.32 -16.64 -4.40
CA CYS A 141 4.88 -15.81 -3.27
C CYS A 141 5.93 -15.65 -2.15
N ILE A 142 7.22 -15.80 -2.43
CA ILE A 142 8.27 -15.56 -1.42
C ILE A 142 8.57 -14.08 -1.24
N LYS A 143 8.98 -13.68 -0.03
CA LYS A 143 9.31 -12.28 0.31
C LYS A 143 10.75 -11.91 -0.09
N ASN A 144 11.15 -12.19 -1.32
CA ASN A 144 12.43 -11.77 -1.87
C ASN A 144 12.35 -11.64 -3.41
N THR A 145 13.46 -11.26 -4.03
CA THR A 145 13.55 -10.91 -5.45
C THR A 145 13.34 -12.07 -6.43
N HIS A 146 13.26 -13.33 -5.98
CA HIS A 146 12.90 -14.43 -6.90
C HIS A 146 11.39 -14.54 -7.13
N GLU A 147 10.56 -13.86 -6.34
CA GLU A 147 9.15 -13.60 -6.70
C GLU A 147 9.11 -12.36 -7.60
N PRO A 148 8.72 -12.47 -8.88
CA PRO A 148 8.76 -11.33 -9.82
C PRO A 148 7.90 -10.14 -9.41
N TYR A 149 6.84 -10.36 -8.62
CA TYR A 149 5.98 -9.29 -8.10
C TYR A 149 6.37 -8.78 -6.71
N TYR A 150 7.56 -9.15 -6.21
CA TYR A 150 8.09 -8.62 -4.96
C TYR A 150 8.64 -7.19 -5.09
N GLY A 151 8.46 -6.39 -4.03
CA GLY A 151 8.99 -5.03 -3.94
C GLY A 151 8.16 -4.01 -4.72
N TYR A 152 8.69 -2.80 -4.83
CA TYR A 152 8.01 -1.66 -5.45
C TYR A 152 7.76 -1.86 -6.94
N HIS A 153 8.82 -2.15 -7.69
CA HIS A 153 8.76 -2.41 -9.13
C HIS A 153 7.94 -3.67 -9.45
N GLY A 154 8.06 -4.73 -8.64
CA GLY A 154 7.27 -5.95 -8.82
C GLY A 154 5.78 -5.74 -8.61
N ALA A 155 5.39 -5.01 -7.56
CA ALA A 155 3.98 -4.67 -7.33
C ALA A 155 3.41 -3.77 -8.44
N PHE A 156 4.19 -2.82 -8.95
CA PHE A 156 3.80 -2.01 -10.11
C PHE A 156 3.68 -2.87 -11.39
N SER A 157 4.59 -3.81 -11.60
CA SER A 157 4.56 -4.76 -12.72
C SER A 157 3.31 -5.66 -12.67
N CYS A 158 2.89 -6.09 -11.49
CA CYS A 158 1.63 -6.83 -11.31
C CYS A 158 0.39 -6.06 -11.80
N LEU A 159 0.36 -4.74 -11.63
CA LEU A 159 -0.67 -3.86 -12.20
C LEU A 159 -0.48 -3.68 -13.72
N LYS A 160 0.76 -3.48 -14.18
CA LYS A 160 1.10 -3.31 -15.60
C LYS A 160 0.71 -4.55 -16.41
N ASP A 161 0.97 -5.74 -15.89
CA ASP A 161 0.68 -7.04 -16.50
C ASP A 161 -0.82 -7.42 -16.50
N ASN A 162 -1.71 -6.54 -16.01
CA ASN A 162 -3.17 -6.78 -15.91
C ASN A 162 -3.59 -7.90 -14.95
N VAL A 163 -2.69 -8.27 -14.04
CA VAL A 163 -2.94 -9.30 -13.04
C VAL A 163 -3.70 -8.70 -11.85
N GLY A 164 -3.30 -7.52 -11.39
CA GLY A 164 -4.06 -6.72 -10.43
C GLY A 164 -4.76 -5.52 -11.04
N GLU A 165 -5.69 -4.95 -10.28
CA GLU A 165 -6.42 -3.72 -10.61
C GLU A 165 -5.89 -2.51 -9.81
N VAL A 166 -5.24 -2.76 -8.67
CA VAL A 166 -4.58 -1.73 -7.84
C VAL A 166 -3.20 -2.22 -7.40
N ALA A 167 -2.22 -1.32 -7.37
CA ALA A 167 -0.91 -1.56 -6.75
C ALA A 167 -0.61 -0.52 -5.66
N PHE A 168 -0.10 -0.98 -4.52
CA PHE A 168 0.29 -0.11 -3.41
C PHE A 168 1.80 0.09 -3.39
N VAL A 169 2.29 1.27 -3.77
CA VAL A 169 3.72 1.57 -3.95
C VAL A 169 4.09 2.94 -3.39
N LYS A 170 5.34 3.38 -3.59
CA LYS A 170 5.73 4.78 -3.33
C LYS A 170 5.39 5.64 -4.54
N HIS A 171 5.10 6.92 -4.30
CA HIS A 171 4.89 7.89 -5.37
C HIS A 171 6.09 8.02 -6.34
N ILE A 172 7.34 7.82 -5.86
CA ILE A 172 8.55 7.82 -6.72
C ILE A 172 8.60 6.63 -7.69
N THR A 173 8.10 5.45 -7.30
CA THR A 173 8.11 4.26 -8.16
C THR A 173 7.31 4.49 -9.43
N VAL A 174 6.21 5.24 -9.32
CA VAL A 174 5.40 5.62 -10.47
C VAL A 174 6.23 6.47 -11.45
N LYS A 175 6.99 7.44 -10.94
CA LYS A 175 7.86 8.29 -11.78
C LYS A 175 8.95 7.47 -12.46
N GLU A 176 9.64 6.61 -11.70
CA GLU A 176 10.71 5.74 -12.20
C GLU A 176 10.21 4.82 -13.33
N GLU A 177 9.08 4.13 -13.11
CA GLU A 177 8.52 3.17 -14.05
C GLU A 177 7.87 3.79 -15.30
N THR A 178 7.63 5.10 -15.29
CA THR A 178 6.92 5.83 -16.36
C THR A 178 7.79 6.86 -17.08
N THR A 179 9.09 6.90 -16.83
CA THR A 179 10.07 7.76 -17.51
C THR A 179 10.09 7.60 -19.04
N GLY A 180 9.50 6.52 -19.59
CA GLY A 180 9.06 6.42 -20.97
C GLY A 180 7.60 6.89 -21.12
N ARG A 181 7.42 8.12 -21.61
CA ARG A 181 6.22 8.99 -21.75
C ARG A 181 4.84 8.42 -22.15
N SER A 182 4.63 7.11 -22.26
CA SER A 182 3.33 6.53 -22.63
C SER A 182 2.45 6.12 -21.45
N PHE A 183 2.97 5.72 -20.28
CA PHE A 183 2.15 5.10 -19.23
C PHE A 183 1.52 6.06 -18.20
N ILE A 184 1.95 7.33 -18.11
CA ILE A 184 1.43 8.30 -17.12
C ILE A 184 -0.04 8.66 -17.39
N ASN A 185 -0.43 8.79 -18.66
CA ASN A 185 -1.81 9.10 -19.04
C ASN A 185 -2.78 7.93 -18.78
N PHE A 186 -2.27 6.78 -18.36
CA PHE A 186 -3.04 5.55 -18.14
C PHE A 186 -3.18 5.16 -16.67
N ILE A 187 -2.78 6.02 -15.72
CA ILE A 187 -2.81 5.70 -14.30
C ILE A 187 -3.54 6.77 -13.46
N GLN A 188 -4.22 6.31 -12.43
CA GLN A 188 -4.85 7.13 -11.39
C GLN A 188 -4.13 6.89 -10.07
N LEU A 189 -3.80 7.97 -9.35
CA LEU A 189 -3.10 7.91 -8.07
C LEU A 189 -4.03 8.32 -6.93
N PHE A 190 -4.05 7.52 -5.87
CA PHE A 190 -4.66 7.88 -4.59
C PHE A 190 -3.56 7.99 -3.55
N VAL A 191 -3.28 9.21 -3.07
CA VAL A 191 -2.30 9.43 -1.99
C VAL A 191 -2.89 8.89 -0.70
N ILE A 192 -2.15 8.01 -0.03
CA ILE A 192 -2.57 7.39 1.22
C ILE A 192 -2.00 8.20 2.37
N MET A 193 -2.85 9.00 3.01
CA MET A 193 -2.53 9.78 4.20
C MET A 193 -3.32 9.19 5.38
N LEU A 194 -2.62 8.75 6.42
CA LEU A 194 -3.22 8.46 7.71
C LEU A 194 -3.23 9.78 8.49
N HIS A 195 -4.29 10.57 8.37
CA HIS A 195 -4.41 11.78 9.18
C HIS A 195 -5.85 12.05 9.60
N HIS A 196 -5.97 12.44 10.86
CA HIS A 196 -7.19 12.56 11.67
C HIS A 196 -8.31 13.48 11.11
N ARG A 197 -8.20 14.10 9.94
CA ARG A 197 -9.33 14.80 9.28
C ARG A 197 -9.12 14.95 7.77
N ARG A 198 -10.16 14.53 7.03
CA ARG A 198 -10.50 14.76 5.62
C ARG A 198 -9.68 14.03 4.56
N HIS A 199 -10.38 13.09 3.93
CA HIS A 199 -10.08 12.53 2.61
C HIS A 199 -10.26 13.60 1.53
N ASP A 200 -9.16 14.16 1.03
CA ASP A 200 -9.15 14.89 -0.24
C ASP A 200 -8.33 14.08 -1.24
N ALA A 201 -9.00 13.54 -2.27
CA ALA A 201 -8.35 12.90 -3.40
C ALA A 201 -7.75 13.99 -4.30
N PHE A 202 -6.42 14.09 -4.35
CA PHE A 202 -5.74 14.97 -5.29
C PHE A 202 -5.59 14.27 -6.65
N THR A 203 -6.31 14.74 -7.65
CA THR A 203 -6.01 14.46 -9.06
C THR A 203 -4.89 15.39 -9.50
N LEU A 204 -3.76 14.86 -9.94
CA LEU A 204 -2.71 15.65 -10.60
C LEU A 204 -3.18 15.93 -12.04
N LEU A 205 -3.43 17.20 -12.36
CA LEU A 205 -3.56 17.72 -13.72
C LEU A 205 -2.17 17.87 -14.35
#